data_AF-A0A4S2LL42-F1
#
_entry.id   AF-A0A4S2LL42-F1
#
_cell.length_a   1.000
_cell.length_b   1.000
_cell.length_c   1.000
_cell.angle_alpha   90.00
_cell.angle_beta   90.00
_cell.angle_gamma   90.00
#
_symmetry.space_group_name_H-M   'P 1'
#
loop_
_entity.id
_entity.type
_entity.pdbx_description
1 polymer ?
#
loop_
_entity_poly.entity_id
_entity_poly.type
_entity_poly.pdbx_seq_one_letter_code
_entity_poly.pdbx_strand_id
1 'polypeptide(L)'
;MNELPICMKIDEYLLICVCTGSQLLFLVTGNGQFWRNVYTDRDLQSLKTQSTMTVEQYKYKLLSALKLYPTDPQFTVERLGSSLQILWSKEVKKGIQVKFGTLSLPVSESPTQNIQEVVEALAHQVRQLNEQNSRVMEEHEKFRKIADVAVKKYDQLVADTEAREGILLKHFVEVLNEKKRKIAELQGSQTSHTLHGASLTKDTSEPEPLAKSFASEDSLNDGEELLPKIPRTSKSVLSRAFPTRRGGKSKTVKSVPKLPGTSSCSATNASLDELLDSL
;
A
#
# COMPACT_ATOMS: atom_id res chain seq x y z
N MET A 1 10.88 -2.64 18.25
CA MET A 1 9.72 -2.02 17.58
C MET A 1 9.29 -0.85 18.44
N ASN A 2 9.35 0.37 17.91
CA ASN A 2 8.87 1.55 18.63
C ASN A 2 7.37 1.65 18.34
N GLU A 3 6.56 1.15 19.26
CA GLU A 3 5.11 1.29 19.14
C GLU A 3 4.70 2.68 19.65
N LEU A 4 3.72 3.28 18.98
CA LEU A 4 3.06 4.50 19.45
C LEU A 4 2.54 4.31 20.88
N PRO A 5 2.49 5.38 21.69
CA PRO A 5 1.85 5.30 22.99
C PRO A 5 0.41 4.81 22.84
N ILE A 6 -0.03 4.05 23.83
CA ILE A 6 -1.42 3.62 23.91
C ILE A 6 -2.09 4.48 24.97
N CYS A 7 -3.10 5.25 24.57
CA CYS A 7 -3.92 6.03 25.47
C CYS A 7 -5.31 5.38 25.57
N MET A 8 -5.73 5.05 26.78
CA MET A 8 -7.02 4.40 27.05
C MET A 8 -7.71 5.09 28.22
N LYS A 9 -9.03 5.30 28.10
CA LYS A 9 -9.88 5.69 29.23
C LYS A 9 -10.52 4.43 29.82
N ILE A 10 -10.31 4.18 31.11
CA ILE A 10 -10.97 3.11 31.87
C ILE A 10 -11.71 3.79 33.03
N ASP A 11 -13.04 3.72 33.02
CA ASP A 11 -13.90 4.46 33.95
C ASP A 11 -13.52 5.96 34.01
N GLU A 12 -13.15 6.48 35.18
CA GLU A 12 -12.73 7.87 35.40
C GLU A 12 -11.20 8.09 35.28
N TYR A 13 -10.47 7.07 34.82
CA TYR A 13 -9.02 7.10 34.72
C TYR A 13 -8.56 7.14 33.27
N LEU A 14 -7.55 7.97 33.00
CA LEU A 14 -6.79 7.96 31.75
C LEU A 14 -5.49 7.19 31.98
N LEU A 15 -5.34 6.08 31.26
CA LEU A 15 -4.13 5.28 31.20
C LEU A 15 -3.34 5.63 29.95
N ILE A 16 -2.04 5.83 30.12
CA ILE A 16 -1.05 6.02 29.07
C ILE A 16 0.00 4.93 29.24
N CYS A 17 0.21 4.14 28.20
CA CYS A 17 1.24 3.12 28.13
C CYS A 17 2.26 3.51 27.06
N VAL A 18 3.54 3.56 27.43
CA VAL A 18 4.65 3.83 26.52
C VAL A 18 5.59 2.62 26.48
N CYS A 19 5.87 2.14 25.27
CA CYS A 19 6.78 1.02 25.04
C CYS A 19 8.18 1.55 24.71
N THR A 20 9.13 1.36 25.62
CA THR A 20 10.54 1.78 25.43
C THR A 20 11.44 0.55 25.45
N GLY A 21 11.72 -0.01 24.28
CA GLY A 21 12.52 -1.24 24.15
C GLY A 21 11.87 -2.43 24.86
N SER A 22 12.56 -3.00 25.85
CA SER A 22 12.05 -4.10 26.68
C SER A 22 11.05 -3.65 27.75
N GLN A 23 10.98 -2.36 28.08
CA GLN A 23 10.18 -1.89 29.21
C GLN A 23 8.80 -1.36 28.77
N LEU A 24 7.84 -1.46 29.68
CA LEU A 24 6.52 -0.84 29.58
C LEU A 24 6.36 0.19 30.71
N LEU A 25 6.29 1.47 30.34
CA LEU A 25 5.92 2.54 31.27
C LEU A 25 4.40 2.69 31.27
N PHE A 26 3.79 2.61 32.43
CA PHE A 26 2.38 2.96 32.64
C PHE A 26 2.28 4.22 33.48
N LEU A 27 1.56 5.20 32.96
CA LEU A 27 1.16 6.41 33.66
C LEU A 27 -0.36 6.47 33.66
N VAL A 28 -0.96 6.57 34.85
CA VAL A 28 -2.41 6.67 35.00
C VAL A 28 -2.71 7.98 35.73
N THR A 29 -3.71 8.71 35.25
CA THR A 29 -4.21 9.91 35.91
C THR A 29 -5.71 9.84 36.09
N GLY A 30 -6.20 10.28 37.23
CA GLY A 30 -7.62 10.29 37.58
C GLY A 30 -7.81 10.81 39.00
N ASN A 31 -8.96 11.44 39.26
CA ASN A 31 -9.30 11.98 40.57
C ASN A 31 -8.22 12.92 41.18
N GLY A 32 -7.55 13.71 40.33
CA GLY A 32 -6.50 14.65 40.74
C GLY A 32 -5.17 14.01 41.18
N GLN A 33 -5.01 12.70 41.00
CA GLN A 33 -3.81 11.95 41.36
C GLN A 33 -3.19 11.27 40.14
N PHE A 34 -1.92 10.90 40.27
CA PHE A 34 -1.15 10.20 39.25
C PHE A 34 -0.55 8.94 39.84
N TRP A 35 -0.56 7.87 39.07
CA TRP A 35 0.06 6.60 39.40
C TRP A 35 1.02 6.21 38.30
N ARG A 36 2.20 5.71 38.66
CA ARG A 36 3.24 5.38 37.70
C ARG A 36 3.89 4.06 38.07
N ASN A 37 4.14 3.23 37.08
CA ASN A 37 5.06 2.11 37.22
C ASN A 37 5.76 1.78 35.90
N VAL A 38 6.97 1.22 35.98
CA VAL A 38 7.73 0.71 34.85
C VAL A 38 7.87 -0.79 35.03
N TYR A 39 7.40 -1.57 34.05
CA TYR A 39 7.52 -3.02 34.04
C TYR A 39 8.62 -3.44 33.09
N THR A 40 9.63 -4.12 33.63
CA THR A 40 10.65 -4.81 32.85
C THR A 40 10.17 -6.20 32.44
N ASP A 41 10.89 -6.86 31.53
CA ASP A 41 10.58 -8.24 31.13
C ASP A 41 10.57 -9.21 32.34
N ARG A 42 11.40 -8.95 33.36
CA ARG A 42 11.42 -9.72 34.62
C ARG A 42 10.13 -9.55 35.43
N ASP A 43 9.62 -8.32 35.49
CA ASP A 43 8.38 -8.02 36.21
C ASP A 43 7.19 -8.64 35.47
N LEU A 44 7.16 -8.52 34.14
CA LEU A 44 6.12 -9.12 33.30
C LEU A 44 6.12 -10.66 33.41
N GLN A 45 7.30 -11.29 33.49
CA GLN A 45 7.41 -12.72 33.71
C GLN A 45 6.80 -13.14 35.05
N SER A 46 6.92 -12.31 36.09
CA SER A 46 6.35 -12.56 37.42
C SER A 46 4.85 -12.31 37.46
N LEU A 47 4.34 -11.35 36.68
CA LEU A 47 2.92 -11.02 36.56
C LEU A 47 2.09 -12.04 35.79
N LYS A 48 2.76 -12.76 34.89
CA LYS A 48 2.17 -13.79 34.06
C LYS A 48 1.62 -14.91 34.95
N THR A 49 0.32 -14.86 35.23
CA THR A 49 -0.36 -15.81 36.10
C THR A 49 -0.63 -17.10 35.31
N GLN A 50 0.18 -18.13 35.54
CA GLN A 50 -0.02 -19.52 35.06
C GLN A 50 -0.20 -19.77 33.55
N SER A 51 0.27 -18.89 32.66
CA SER A 51 0.23 -19.22 31.21
C SER A 51 1.49 -19.96 30.75
N THR A 52 1.38 -20.82 29.74
CA THR A 52 2.52 -21.45 29.04
C THR A 52 3.22 -20.50 28.05
N MET A 53 2.83 -19.23 28.06
CA MET A 53 3.19 -18.20 27.06
C MET A 53 4.58 -17.58 27.28
N THR A 54 5.26 -17.06 26.26
CA THR A 54 6.52 -16.31 26.49
C THR A 54 6.25 -14.88 26.98
N VAL A 55 7.27 -14.16 27.47
CA VAL A 55 7.13 -12.74 27.89
C VAL A 55 6.71 -11.87 26.71
N GLU A 56 7.27 -12.11 25.53
CA GLU A 56 6.96 -11.35 24.32
C GLU A 56 5.52 -11.57 23.89
N GLN A 57 5.04 -12.80 23.96
CA GLN A 57 3.65 -13.12 23.68
C GLN A 57 2.70 -12.51 24.73
N TYR A 58 3.09 -12.49 26.01
CA TYR A 58 2.33 -11.80 27.06
C TYR A 58 2.24 -10.29 26.80
N LYS A 59 3.39 -9.66 26.53
CA LYS A 59 3.51 -8.24 26.17
C LYS A 59 2.67 -7.90 24.95
N TYR A 60 2.76 -8.71 23.89
CA TYR A 60 1.97 -8.53 22.68
C TYR A 60 0.46 -8.60 22.96
N LYS A 61 0.00 -9.59 23.75
CA LYS A 61 -1.43 -9.70 24.11
C LYS A 61 -1.90 -8.54 24.98
N LEU A 62 -1.08 -8.11 25.95
CA LEU A 62 -1.39 -6.96 26.80
C LEU A 62 -1.51 -5.68 25.97
N LEU A 63 -0.53 -5.39 25.11
CA LEU A 63 -0.55 -4.21 24.25
C LEU A 63 -1.69 -4.26 23.23
N SER A 64 -1.99 -5.44 22.68
CA SER A 64 -3.12 -5.62 21.76
C SER A 64 -4.46 -5.40 22.47
N ALA A 65 -4.62 -5.94 23.68
CA ALA A 65 -5.79 -5.68 24.52
C ALA A 65 -5.93 -4.19 24.84
N LEU A 66 -4.81 -3.51 25.14
CA LEU A 66 -4.81 -2.07 25.40
C LEU A 66 -5.22 -1.23 24.18
N LYS A 67 -4.97 -1.71 22.95
CA LYS A 67 -5.37 -1.02 21.71
C LYS A 67 -6.85 -1.27 21.31
N LEU A 68 -7.44 -2.39 21.74
CA LEU A 68 -8.75 -2.87 21.28
C LEU A 68 -9.92 -2.49 22.20
N TYR A 69 -9.66 -1.82 23.32
CA TYR A 69 -10.68 -1.37 24.26
C TYR A 69 -11.73 -0.47 23.58
N PRO A 70 -13.04 -0.65 23.85
CA PRO A 70 -13.65 -1.43 24.95
C PRO A 70 -13.99 -2.90 24.61
N THR A 71 -13.43 -3.46 23.53
CA THR A 71 -13.69 -4.86 23.17
C THR A 71 -13.03 -5.83 24.16
N ASP A 72 -13.66 -6.98 24.40
CA ASP A 72 -13.11 -8.10 25.17
C ASP A 72 -11.64 -8.39 24.79
N PRO A 73 -10.66 -8.34 25.72
CA PRO A 73 -10.75 -8.39 27.19
C PRO A 73 -11.02 -7.06 27.92
N GLN A 74 -11.61 -7.16 29.11
CA GLN A 74 -11.96 -6.03 29.97
C GLN A 74 -10.80 -5.64 30.91
N PHE A 75 -10.66 -4.33 31.11
CA PHE A 75 -9.80 -3.76 32.14
C PHE A 75 -10.68 -3.15 33.23
N THR A 76 -10.42 -3.51 34.48
CA THR A 76 -11.08 -2.89 35.64
C THR A 76 -10.03 -2.26 36.53
N VAL A 77 -10.39 -1.12 37.14
CA VAL A 77 -9.48 -0.35 38.00
C VAL A 77 -9.99 -0.40 39.44
N GLU A 78 -9.13 -0.81 40.35
CA GLU A 78 -9.41 -0.88 41.79
C GLU A 78 -8.37 -0.07 42.56
N ARG A 79 -8.82 0.75 43.52
CA ARG A 79 -7.93 1.50 44.39
C ARG A 79 -7.62 0.69 45.65
N LEU A 80 -6.35 0.37 45.86
CA LEU A 80 -5.88 -0.32 47.06
C LEU A 80 -4.98 0.62 47.87
N GLY A 81 -5.59 1.37 48.79
CA GLY A 81 -4.90 2.38 49.60
C GLY A 81 -4.29 3.50 48.75
N SER A 82 -2.97 3.62 48.78
CA SER A 82 -2.16 4.55 47.98
C SER A 82 -1.69 3.95 46.65
N SER A 83 -2.17 2.77 46.26
CA SER A 83 -1.86 2.15 44.97
C SER A 83 -3.11 1.97 44.13
N LEU A 84 -2.93 1.97 42.81
CA LEU A 84 -3.95 1.67 41.84
C LEU A 84 -3.66 0.30 41.23
N GLN A 85 -4.62 -0.61 41.28
CA GLN A 85 -4.54 -1.89 40.61
C GLN A 85 -5.40 -1.90 39.36
N ILE A 86 -4.84 -2.42 38.28
CA ILE A 86 -5.53 -2.60 37.01
C ILE A 86 -5.58 -4.08 36.73
N LEU A 87 -6.78 -4.65 36.81
CA LEU A 87 -7.03 -6.04 36.51
C LEU A 87 -7.35 -6.20 35.03
N TRP A 88 -6.61 -7.06 34.36
CA TRP A 88 -6.83 -7.45 32.98
C TRP A 88 -7.45 -8.84 32.94
N SER A 89 -8.66 -8.96 32.39
CA SER A 89 -9.41 -10.22 32.43
C SER A 89 -10.43 -10.34 31.30
N LYS A 90 -10.96 -11.55 31.12
CA LYS A 90 -12.00 -11.87 30.13
C LYS A 90 -13.04 -12.78 30.72
N GLU A 91 -14.30 -12.43 30.54
CA GLU A 91 -15.39 -13.36 30.84
C GLU A 91 -15.47 -14.40 29.71
N VAL A 92 -15.31 -15.68 30.05
CA VAL A 92 -15.34 -16.79 29.08
C VAL A 92 -16.69 -17.49 29.04
N LYS A 93 -17.42 -17.45 30.16
CA LYS A 93 -18.79 -17.91 30.34
C LYS A 93 -19.43 -17.05 31.42
N LYS A 94 -20.76 -16.98 31.45
CA LYS A 94 -21.50 -16.21 32.46
C LYS A 94 -21.01 -16.54 33.87
N GLY A 95 -20.40 -15.56 34.55
CA GLY A 95 -19.86 -15.70 35.90
C GLY A 95 -18.49 -16.39 36.01
N ILE A 96 -17.83 -16.72 34.89
CA ILE A 96 -16.46 -17.26 34.85
C ILE A 96 -15.55 -16.25 34.18
N GLN A 97 -14.71 -15.60 34.99
CA GLN A 97 -13.74 -14.61 34.54
C GLN A 97 -12.33 -15.20 34.59
N VAL A 98 -11.65 -15.19 33.46
CA VAL A 98 -10.24 -15.57 33.35
C VAL A 98 -9.40 -14.31 33.54
N LYS A 99 -8.63 -14.28 34.62
CA LYS A 99 -7.65 -13.23 34.90
C LYS A 99 -6.38 -13.49 34.11
N PHE A 100 -5.96 -12.50 33.31
CA PHE A 100 -4.70 -12.55 32.56
C PHE A 100 -3.54 -11.91 33.33
N GLY A 101 -3.83 -10.89 34.15
CA GLY A 101 -2.82 -10.25 34.97
C GLY A 101 -3.38 -9.10 35.80
N THR A 102 -2.58 -8.60 36.74
CA THR A 102 -2.86 -7.36 37.48
C THR A 102 -1.63 -6.46 37.43
N LEU A 103 -1.83 -5.21 37.05
CA LEU A 103 -0.79 -4.18 37.12
C LEU A 103 -1.00 -3.39 38.42
N SER A 104 0.02 -3.28 39.27
CA SER A 104 -0.02 -2.46 40.47
C SER A 104 0.81 -1.19 40.27
N LEU A 105 0.20 -0.03 40.41
CA LEU A 105 0.84 1.27 40.21
C LEU A 105 0.81 2.07 41.52
N PRO A 106 1.97 2.38 42.13
CA PRO A 106 2.02 3.30 43.27
C PRO A 106 1.65 4.73 42.85
N VAL A 107 1.14 5.52 43.80
CA VAL A 107 1.00 6.99 43.61
C VAL A 107 2.35 7.57 43.26
N SER A 108 2.38 8.48 42.30
CA SER A 108 3.58 9.19 41.91
C SER A 108 3.75 10.50 42.70
N GLU A 109 4.98 10.72 43.15
CA GLU A 109 5.39 11.93 43.87
C GLU A 109 5.69 13.12 42.94
N SER A 110 5.96 12.87 41.65
CA SER A 110 6.35 13.90 40.67
C SER A 110 5.52 13.86 39.37
N PRO A 111 4.21 14.19 39.42
CA PRO A 111 3.33 14.17 38.25
C PRO A 111 3.86 14.94 37.03
N THR A 112 4.38 16.16 37.25
CA THR A 112 4.88 17.03 36.17
C THR A 112 6.05 16.39 35.43
N GLN A 113 6.98 15.78 36.16
CA GLN A 113 8.13 15.11 35.58
C GLN A 113 7.71 13.89 34.75
N ASN A 114 6.73 13.11 35.22
CA ASN A 114 6.23 11.97 34.46
C ASN A 114 5.56 12.39 33.16
N ILE A 115 4.75 13.47 33.20
CA ILE A 115 4.10 13.99 32.00
C ILE A 115 5.17 14.48 31.02
N GLN A 116 6.19 15.20 31.51
CA GLN A 116 7.30 15.65 30.69
C GLN A 116 8.01 14.47 30.02
N GLU A 117 8.35 13.42 30.76
CA GLU A 117 9.01 12.22 30.21
C GLU A 117 8.16 11.52 29.14
N VAL A 118 6.85 11.38 29.38
CA VAL A 118 5.92 10.86 28.37
C VAL A 118 5.92 11.75 27.13
N VAL A 119 5.76 13.06 27.28
CA VAL A 119 5.74 14.02 26.16
C VAL A 119 7.05 14.00 25.38
N GLU A 120 8.19 13.92 26.05
CA GLU A 120 9.51 13.80 25.42
C GLU A 120 9.63 12.50 24.62
N ALA A 121 9.16 11.37 25.17
CA ALA A 121 9.11 10.10 24.46
C ALA A 121 8.20 10.18 23.23
N LEU A 122 7.04 10.85 23.33
CA LEU A 122 6.13 11.06 22.19
C LEU A 122 6.78 11.93 21.12
N ALA A 123 7.38 13.05 21.51
CA ALA A 123 8.05 13.96 20.59
C ALA A 123 9.22 13.28 19.88
N HIS A 124 9.96 12.41 20.57
CA HIS A 124 10.99 11.57 19.96
C HIS A 124 10.37 10.62 18.92
N GLN A 125 9.30 9.91 19.26
CA GLN A 125 8.66 8.97 18.34
C GLN A 125 8.08 9.67 17.10
N VAL A 126 7.44 10.83 17.27
CA VAL A 126 6.92 11.64 16.16
C VAL A 126 8.05 12.08 15.23
N ARG A 127 9.20 12.51 15.77
CA ARG A 127 10.38 12.86 14.95
C ARG A 127 10.88 11.68 14.14
N GLN A 128 11.00 10.50 14.75
CA GLN A 128 11.41 9.28 14.06
C GLN A 128 10.44 8.88 12.94
N LEU A 129 9.14 8.91 13.22
CA LEU A 129 8.12 8.61 12.21
C LEU A 129 8.12 9.61 11.07
N ASN A 130 8.33 10.90 11.36
CA ASN A 130 8.42 11.93 10.32
C ASN A 130 9.65 11.73 9.43
N GLU A 131 10.79 11.37 10.01
CA GLU A 131 12.00 11.05 9.24
C GLU A 131 11.80 9.80 8.38
N GLN A 132 11.22 8.74 8.92
CA GLN A 132 10.87 7.54 8.16
C GLN A 132 9.91 7.85 7.01
N ASN A 133 8.89 8.67 7.27
CA ASN A 133 7.93 9.09 6.25
C ASN A 133 8.61 9.92 5.15
N SER A 134 9.54 10.82 5.49
CA SER A 134 10.31 11.59 4.51
C SER A 134 11.10 10.66 3.58
N ARG A 135 11.82 9.68 4.15
CA ARG A 135 12.60 8.70 3.37
C ARG A 135 11.70 7.90 2.43
N VAL A 136 10.57 7.40 2.92
CA VAL A 136 9.59 6.66 2.08
C VAL A 136 9.04 7.54 0.96
N MET A 137 8.74 8.80 1.24
CA MET A 137 8.26 9.75 0.24
C MET A 137 9.29 10.04 -0.86
N GLU A 138 10.57 10.17 -0.49
CA GLU A 138 11.68 10.34 -1.43
C GLU A 138 11.85 9.11 -2.34
N GLU A 139 11.82 7.90 -1.77
CA GLU A 139 11.88 6.65 -2.54
C GLU A 139 10.67 6.49 -3.45
N HIS A 140 9.47 6.81 -2.97
CA HIS A 140 8.25 6.76 -3.77
C HIS A 140 8.32 7.72 -4.97
N GLU A 141 8.84 8.94 -4.79
CA GLU A 141 9.07 9.88 -5.89
C GLU A 141 10.12 9.36 -6.89
N LYS A 142 11.20 8.75 -6.39
CA LYS A 142 12.23 8.13 -7.23
C LYS A 142 11.64 7.00 -8.09
N PHE A 143 10.86 6.09 -7.49
CA PHE A 143 10.21 5.01 -8.23
C PHE A 143 9.19 5.52 -9.25
N ARG A 144 8.44 6.58 -8.90
CA ARG A 144 7.51 7.22 -9.84
C ARG A 144 8.23 7.73 -11.09
N LYS A 145 9.35 8.44 -10.91
CA LYS A 145 10.17 8.93 -12.05
C LYS A 145 10.70 7.79 -12.92
N ILE A 146 11.14 6.69 -12.30
CA ILE A 146 11.60 5.49 -13.04
C ILE A 146 10.45 4.89 -13.85
N ALA A 147 9.27 4.75 -13.24
CA ALA A 147 8.08 4.24 -13.91
C ALA A 147 7.66 5.12 -15.09
N ASP A 148 7.64 6.45 -14.91
CA ASP A 148 7.30 7.40 -15.99
C ASP A 148 8.26 7.29 -17.17
N VAL A 149 9.57 7.14 -16.91
CA VAL A 149 10.59 6.94 -17.96
C VAL A 149 10.39 5.58 -18.65
N ALA A 150 10.09 4.53 -17.90
CA ALA A 150 9.84 3.20 -18.46
C ALA A 150 8.61 3.19 -19.36
N VAL A 151 7.49 3.78 -18.93
CA VAL A 151 6.26 3.90 -19.72
C VAL A 151 6.54 4.63 -21.03
N LYS A 152 7.24 5.77 -20.99
CA LYS A 152 7.62 6.51 -22.22
C LYS A 152 8.46 5.68 -23.18
N LYS A 153 9.41 4.88 -22.67
CA LYS A 153 10.22 3.98 -23.50
C LYS A 153 9.38 2.86 -24.12
N TYR A 154 8.42 2.31 -23.37
CA TYR A 154 7.51 1.30 -23.90
C TYR A 154 6.60 1.88 -24.99
N ASP A 155 6.03 3.07 -24.78
CA ASP A 155 5.21 3.74 -25.79
C ASP A 155 6.00 3.98 -27.09
N GLN A 156 7.26 4.43 -26.97
CA GLN A 156 8.13 4.60 -28.14
C GLN A 156 8.40 3.27 -28.85
N LEU A 157 8.71 2.21 -28.11
CA LEU A 157 8.97 0.89 -28.70
C LEU A 157 7.75 0.33 -29.43
N VAL A 158 6.55 0.52 -28.86
CA VAL A 158 5.30 0.13 -29.52
C VAL A 158 5.12 0.91 -30.82
N ALA A 159 5.26 2.24 -30.79
CA ALA A 159 5.14 3.06 -32.00
C ALA A 159 6.17 2.68 -33.08
N ASP A 160 7.43 2.46 -32.71
CA ASP A 160 8.48 2.03 -33.63
C ASP A 160 8.19 0.64 -34.23
N THR A 161 7.59 -0.25 -33.44
CA THR A 161 7.23 -1.61 -33.89
C THR A 161 6.07 -1.55 -34.87
N GLU A 162 5.00 -0.81 -34.56
CA GLU A 162 3.86 -0.60 -35.45
C GLU A 162 4.28 0.05 -36.78
N ALA A 163 5.20 1.02 -36.74
CA ALA A 163 5.74 1.64 -37.95
C ALA A 163 6.50 0.62 -38.83
N ARG A 164 7.35 -0.23 -38.22
CA ARG A 164 8.08 -1.28 -38.94
C ARG A 164 7.14 -2.34 -39.52
N GLU A 165 6.13 -2.76 -38.76
CA GLU A 165 5.10 -3.69 -39.23
C GLU A 165 4.35 -3.10 -40.44
N GLY A 166 4.00 -1.81 -40.39
CA GLY A 166 3.37 -1.12 -41.52
C GLY A 166 4.23 -1.12 -42.79
N ILE A 167 5.54 -0.87 -42.65
CA ILE A 167 6.50 -0.93 -43.78
C ILE A 167 6.57 -2.35 -44.35
N LEU A 168 6.69 -3.35 -43.49
CA LEU A 168 6.80 -4.76 -43.91
C LEU A 168 5.53 -5.23 -44.64
N LEU A 169 4.35 -4.88 -44.10
CA LEU A 169 3.06 -5.18 -44.72
C LEU A 169 2.92 -4.54 -46.10
N LYS A 170 3.33 -3.28 -46.24
CA LYS A 170 3.35 -2.59 -47.54
C LYS A 170 4.22 -3.35 -48.54
N HIS A 171 5.41 -3.77 -48.12
CA HIS A 171 6.32 -4.49 -48.99
C HIS A 171 5.79 -5.87 -49.39
N PHE A 172 5.12 -6.58 -48.49
CA PHE A 172 4.42 -7.82 -48.83
C PHE A 172 3.31 -7.62 -49.85
N VAL A 173 2.52 -6.54 -49.73
CA VAL A 173 1.48 -6.22 -50.71
C VAL A 173 2.06 -5.93 -52.08
N GLU A 174 3.17 -5.18 -52.15
CA GLU A 174 3.88 -4.91 -53.41
C GLU A 174 4.34 -6.21 -54.08
N VAL A 175 5.00 -7.10 -53.33
CA VAL A 175 5.45 -8.40 -53.84
C VAL A 175 4.28 -9.29 -54.27
N LEU A 176 3.19 -9.32 -53.51
CA LEU A 176 2.01 -10.11 -53.84
C LEU A 176 1.32 -9.59 -55.11
N ASN A 177 1.21 -8.27 -55.26
CA ASN A 177 0.63 -7.65 -56.45
C ASN A 177 1.49 -7.91 -57.69
N GLU A 178 2.80 -7.84 -57.55
CA GLU A 178 3.74 -8.18 -58.61
C GLU A 178 3.61 -9.65 -59.04
N LYS A 179 3.53 -10.57 -58.08
CA LYS A 179 3.27 -11.99 -58.38
C LYS A 179 1.91 -12.22 -59.06
N LYS A 180 0.85 -11.55 -58.58
CA LYS A 180 -0.48 -11.62 -59.22
C LYS A 180 -0.44 -11.15 -60.67
N ARG A 181 0.23 -10.02 -60.93
CA ARG A 181 0.44 -9.49 -62.27
C ARG A 181 1.17 -10.50 -63.16
N LYS A 182 2.25 -11.09 -62.65
CA LYS A 182 3.02 -12.10 -63.41
C LYS A 182 2.20 -13.36 -63.74
N ILE A 183 1.39 -13.84 -62.79
CA ILE A 183 0.48 -14.98 -63.03
C ILE A 183 -0.52 -14.65 -64.12
N ALA A 184 -1.13 -13.45 -64.08
CA ALA A 184 -2.08 -13.01 -65.12
C ALA A 184 -1.44 -12.91 -66.51
N GLU A 185 -0.20 -12.39 -66.59
CA GLU A 185 0.58 -12.34 -67.85
C GLU A 185 0.83 -13.76 -68.41
N LEU A 186 1.21 -14.70 -67.56
CA LEU A 186 1.48 -16.09 -67.96
C LEU A 186 0.21 -16.82 -68.40
N GLN A 187 -0.90 -16.64 -67.69
CA GLN A 187 -2.20 -17.22 -68.06
C GLN A 187 -2.71 -16.65 -69.40
N GLY A 188 -2.60 -15.34 -69.61
CA GLY A 188 -2.96 -14.69 -70.87
C GLY A 188 -2.11 -15.17 -72.06
N SER A 189 -0.82 -15.42 -71.81
CA SER A 189 0.11 -15.96 -72.82
C SER A 189 -0.16 -17.43 -73.14
N GLN A 190 -0.62 -18.23 -72.17
CA GLN A 190 -1.04 -19.62 -72.43
C GLN A 190 -2.34 -19.69 -73.23
N THR A 191 -3.33 -18.84 -72.94
CA THR A 191 -4.60 -18.82 -73.68
C THR A 191 -4.45 -18.39 -75.14
N SER A 192 -3.41 -17.61 -75.47
CA SER A 192 -3.14 -17.17 -76.86
C SER A 192 -2.40 -18.22 -77.71
N HIS A 193 -1.73 -19.19 -77.08
CA HIS A 193 -1.13 -20.34 -77.79
C HIS A 193 -2.06 -21.56 -77.90
N THR A 194 -3.27 -21.51 -77.35
CA THR A 194 -4.31 -22.55 -77.51
C THR A 194 -5.49 -22.04 -78.37
N LEU A 195 -5.19 -21.25 -79.41
CA LEU A 195 -6.13 -20.93 -80.50
C LEU A 195 -5.72 -21.65 -81.79
N HIS A 196 -5.56 -22.96 -81.70
CA HIS A 196 -5.82 -23.86 -82.82
C HIS A 196 -6.36 -25.20 -82.31
N GLY A 197 -7.70 -25.32 -82.29
CA GLY A 197 -8.39 -26.62 -82.25
C GLY A 197 -9.59 -26.73 -81.32
N ALA A 198 -10.80 -26.65 -81.90
CA ALA A 198 -12.10 -27.27 -81.50
C ALA A 198 -12.75 -26.82 -80.16
N SER A 199 -13.92 -26.14 -80.14
CA SER A 199 -15.30 -26.57 -80.50
C SER A 199 -16.07 -27.27 -79.36
N LEU A 200 -17.16 -26.61 -78.90
CA LEU A 200 -18.38 -27.12 -78.18
C LEU A 200 -18.14 -27.88 -76.84
N THR A 201 -18.93 -27.79 -75.75
CA THR A 201 -20.36 -27.52 -75.49
C THR A 201 -20.59 -27.03 -74.05
N LYS A 202 -21.65 -26.21 -73.92
CA LYS A 202 -22.62 -26.05 -72.82
C LYS A 202 -22.72 -27.17 -71.75
N ASP A 203 -22.74 -26.79 -70.46
CA ASP A 203 -23.74 -27.14 -69.41
C ASP A 203 -23.25 -26.65 -68.02
N THR A 204 -23.92 -25.71 -67.38
CA THR A 204 -24.96 -25.89 -66.33
C THR A 204 -24.56 -26.82 -65.17
N SER A 205 -24.13 -26.26 -64.04
CA SER A 205 -24.60 -26.63 -62.68
C SER A 205 -23.94 -25.77 -61.58
N GLU A 206 -24.73 -25.51 -60.55
CA GLU A 206 -24.48 -24.72 -59.34
C GLU A 206 -23.29 -25.18 -58.47
N PRO A 207 -22.82 -24.33 -57.54
CA PRO A 207 -21.82 -24.71 -56.55
C PRO A 207 -22.49 -25.24 -55.28
N GLU A 208 -22.06 -26.42 -54.78
CA GLU A 208 -22.22 -26.76 -53.37
C GLU A 208 -20.92 -27.27 -52.73
N PRO A 209 -20.75 -27.06 -51.41
CA PRO A 209 -19.46 -27.03 -50.75
C PRO A 209 -19.16 -28.35 -50.05
N LEU A 210 -17.89 -28.76 -50.02
CA LEU A 210 -17.45 -29.85 -49.14
C LEU A 210 -16.41 -29.37 -48.13
N ALA A 211 -16.88 -29.45 -46.91
CA ALA A 211 -16.20 -29.25 -45.66
C ALA A 211 -15.07 -30.28 -45.42
N LYS A 212 -14.12 -29.84 -44.59
CA LYS A 212 -13.45 -30.59 -43.53
C LYS A 212 -12.85 -31.96 -43.90
N SER A 213 -11.52 -32.02 -43.79
CA SER A 213 -10.86 -33.14 -43.14
C SER A 213 -9.63 -32.63 -42.39
N PHE A 214 -9.77 -32.58 -41.07
CA PHE A 214 -8.67 -32.60 -40.10
C PHE A 214 -8.27 -34.06 -39.88
N ALA A 215 -7.02 -34.25 -39.40
CA ALA A 215 -6.37 -35.47 -38.90
C ALA A 215 -5.29 -35.99 -39.86
N SER A 216 -4.04 -36.25 -39.46
CA SER A 216 -3.33 -36.18 -38.18
C SER A 216 -1.82 -36.28 -38.46
N GLU A 217 -1.02 -35.73 -37.53
CA GLU A 217 0.15 -36.35 -36.82
C GLU A 217 0.98 -37.41 -37.59
N ASP A 218 2.31 -37.48 -37.53
CA ASP A 218 3.29 -37.05 -36.54
C ASP A 218 4.72 -37.32 -37.11
N SER A 219 5.76 -36.90 -36.37
CA SER A 219 7.13 -37.50 -36.34
C SER A 219 8.09 -37.09 -37.48
N LEU A 220 9.30 -36.51 -37.29
CA LEU A 220 10.23 -36.43 -36.15
C LEU A 220 11.37 -35.40 -36.45
N ASN A 221 11.88 -34.74 -35.39
CA ASN A 221 13.27 -34.31 -35.09
C ASN A 221 14.09 -33.49 -36.12
N ASP A 222 14.90 -32.48 -35.79
CA ASP A 222 15.77 -32.20 -34.64
C ASP A 222 16.19 -30.71 -34.62
N GLY A 223 16.59 -30.17 -33.46
CA GLY A 223 17.62 -29.11 -33.42
C GLY A 223 17.25 -27.73 -32.85
N GLU A 224 17.36 -27.61 -31.52
CA GLU A 224 17.92 -26.49 -30.75
C GLU A 224 17.26 -25.08 -30.64
N GLU A 225 17.27 -24.67 -29.36
CA GLU A 225 17.47 -23.32 -28.82
C GLU A 225 16.27 -22.49 -28.30
N LEU A 226 16.52 -21.97 -27.09
CA LEU A 226 15.57 -21.57 -26.06
C LEU A 226 15.04 -20.14 -26.26
N LEU A 227 13.72 -19.97 -26.25
CA LEU A 227 13.08 -18.71 -25.86
C LEU A 227 11.93 -18.96 -24.88
N PRO A 228 11.79 -18.15 -23.80
CA PRO A 228 10.69 -18.29 -22.87
C PRO A 228 9.36 -17.90 -23.54
N LYS A 229 8.37 -18.80 -23.44
CA LYS A 229 6.99 -18.58 -23.88
C LYS A 229 6.38 -17.40 -23.10
N ILE A 230 6.15 -16.30 -23.80
CA ILE A 230 5.32 -15.19 -23.30
C ILE A 230 3.86 -15.68 -23.25
N PRO A 231 3.16 -15.59 -22.11
CA PRO A 231 1.73 -15.89 -22.05
C PRO A 231 0.96 -14.90 -22.92
N ARG A 232 0.26 -15.41 -23.94
CA ARG A 232 -0.79 -14.64 -24.63
C ARG A 232 -1.95 -14.45 -23.66
N THR A 233 -1.96 -13.33 -22.94
CA THR A 233 -3.15 -12.92 -22.19
C THR A 233 -3.96 -11.95 -23.04
N SER A 234 -5.20 -12.36 -23.26
CA SER A 234 -6.24 -11.64 -23.98
C SER A 234 -6.44 -10.23 -23.43
N LYS A 235 -6.60 -9.27 -24.34
CA LYS A 235 -6.99 -7.88 -24.11
C LYS A 235 -8.27 -7.79 -23.26
N SER A 236 -8.19 -7.72 -21.93
CA SER A 236 -9.35 -7.29 -21.10
C SER A 236 -9.07 -6.84 -19.65
N VAL A 237 -7.83 -6.83 -19.12
CA VAL A 237 -7.63 -6.66 -17.65
C VAL A 237 -6.79 -5.44 -17.25
N LEU A 238 -6.90 -4.29 -17.94
CA LEU A 238 -6.22 -3.05 -17.50
C LEU A 238 -7.12 -1.81 -17.39
N SER A 239 -8.43 -1.98 -17.28
CA SER A 239 -9.37 -0.85 -17.13
C SER A 239 -9.69 -0.47 -15.67
N ARG A 240 -9.12 -1.16 -14.66
CA ARG A 240 -9.64 -1.04 -13.27
C ARG A 240 -8.72 -0.42 -12.23
N ALA A 241 -7.61 0.21 -12.61
CA ALA A 241 -6.62 0.67 -11.64
C ALA A 241 -6.28 2.17 -11.64
N PHE A 242 -7.09 3.07 -12.21
CA PHE A 242 -6.92 4.51 -11.97
C PHE A 242 -8.25 5.28 -12.06
N PRO A 243 -8.79 5.87 -10.97
CA PRO A 243 -9.88 6.82 -11.10
C PRO A 243 -9.36 8.12 -11.71
N THR A 244 -9.83 8.42 -12.93
CA THR A 244 -9.62 9.71 -13.61
C THR A 244 -10.38 10.79 -12.84
N ARG A 245 -9.66 11.67 -12.13
CA ARG A 245 -10.23 12.82 -11.45
C ARG A 245 -10.64 13.87 -12.49
N ARG A 246 -11.94 13.94 -12.80
CA ARG A 246 -12.53 14.98 -13.66
C ARG A 246 -12.35 16.35 -13.03
N GLY A 247 -11.84 17.29 -13.83
CA GLY A 247 -11.83 18.72 -13.53
C GLY A 247 -13.25 19.28 -13.40
N GLY A 248 -13.49 19.96 -12.29
CA GLY A 248 -14.71 20.68 -11.98
C GLY A 248 -14.41 22.14 -11.66
N LYS A 249 -14.59 22.96 -12.69
CA LYS A 249 -14.86 24.42 -12.74
C LYS A 249 -14.77 25.24 -11.44
N SER A 250 -13.88 26.24 -11.48
CA SER A 250 -13.89 27.44 -10.65
C SER A 250 -15.27 28.10 -10.59
N LYS A 251 -15.73 28.42 -9.38
CA LYS A 251 -16.80 29.39 -9.15
C LYS A 251 -16.37 30.46 -8.16
N THR A 252 -16.76 31.66 -8.54
CA THR A 252 -16.46 32.99 -8.04
C THR A 252 -16.78 33.19 -6.57
N VAL A 253 -15.87 33.91 -5.92
CA VAL A 253 -15.91 34.45 -4.56
C VAL A 253 -17.15 35.33 -4.35
N LYS A 254 -17.86 35.11 -3.23
CA LYS A 254 -18.74 36.12 -2.61
C LYS A 254 -18.21 36.45 -1.22
N SER A 255 -18.04 37.75 -1.03
CA SER A 255 -17.63 38.51 0.14
C SER A 255 -18.44 38.20 1.42
N VAL A 256 -17.75 38.22 2.56
CA VAL A 256 -18.32 38.37 3.91
C VAL A 256 -17.56 39.51 4.62
N PRO A 257 -18.22 40.35 5.44
CA PRO A 257 -17.83 41.74 5.63
C PRO A 257 -16.79 42.00 6.74
N LYS A 258 -16.19 43.17 6.62
CA LYS A 258 -15.10 43.78 7.39
C LYS A 258 -15.66 44.61 8.55
N LEU A 259 -15.12 44.45 9.76
CA LEU A 259 -15.15 45.43 10.87
C LEU A 259 -13.86 45.29 11.72
N PRO A 260 -13.44 46.33 12.47
CA PRO A 260 -12.19 47.01 12.14
C PRO A 260 -11.12 46.96 13.25
N GLY A 261 -9.87 47.13 12.80
CA GLY A 261 -8.86 47.99 13.43
C GLY A 261 -8.10 47.45 14.64
N THR A 262 -6.80 47.21 14.47
CA THR A 262 -5.74 47.91 15.23
C THR A 262 -4.36 47.65 14.63
N SER A 263 -3.68 48.77 14.34
CA SER A 263 -2.24 49.07 14.29
C SER A 263 -1.19 48.03 13.88
N SER A 264 -0.42 48.46 12.88
CA SER A 264 0.92 48.02 12.48
C SER A 264 1.95 48.00 13.60
N CYS A 265 2.82 46.99 13.59
CA CYS A 265 4.24 47.12 13.92
C CYS A 265 5.04 46.08 13.12
N SER A 266 5.87 46.58 12.21
CA SER A 266 6.94 45.85 11.54
C SER A 266 8.16 45.76 12.46
N ALA A 267 8.67 44.56 12.72
CA ALA A 267 10.04 44.38 13.16
C ALA A 267 10.53 42.98 12.77
N THR A 268 11.59 43.00 11.97
CA THR A 268 12.54 41.92 11.67
C THR A 268 13.14 41.35 12.96
N ASN A 269 13.14 40.03 13.13
CA ASN A 269 13.96 39.40 14.16
C ASN A 269 15.09 38.58 13.54
N ALA A 270 16.28 39.08 13.85
CA ALA A 270 17.59 38.56 13.57
C ALA A 270 17.91 37.31 14.40
N SER A 271 19.03 36.70 14.00
CA SER A 271 19.62 35.46 14.50
C SER A 271 19.78 35.42 16.01
N LEU A 272 19.63 34.21 16.54
CA LEU A 272 19.68 33.82 17.95
C LEU A 272 21.11 33.69 18.49
N ASP A 273 22.07 34.42 17.93
CA ASP A 273 23.52 34.28 18.22
C ASP A 273 24.11 35.41 19.09
N GLU A 274 23.36 36.44 19.46
CA GLU A 274 23.89 37.59 20.24
C GLU A 274 23.53 37.60 21.75
N LEU A 275 22.99 36.51 22.31
CA LEU A 275 22.55 36.45 23.71
C LEU A 275 23.38 35.53 24.62
N LEU A 276 24.66 35.31 24.29
CA LEU A 276 25.59 34.51 25.10
C LEU A 276 26.85 35.24 25.60
N ASP A 277 27.01 36.54 25.33
CA ASP A 277 28.20 37.30 25.78
C ASP A 277 27.96 38.28 26.94
N SER A 278 26.95 38.07 27.79
CA SER A 278 26.74 38.91 28.99
C SER A 278 26.06 38.25 30.18
N LEU A 279 26.44 37.01 30.52
CA LEU A 279 26.24 36.42 31.86
C LEU A 279 27.46 35.58 32.27
#